data_AF-R4G857-F1
#
_entry.id   AF-R4G857-F1
#
_cell.length_a   1.000
_cell.length_b   1.000
_cell.length_c   1.000
_cell.angle_alpha   90.00
_cell.angle_beta   90.00
_cell.angle_gamma   90.00
#
_symmetry.space_group_name_H-M   'P 1'
#
loop_
_entity.id
_entity.type
_entity.pdbx_description
1 polymer ?
#
loop_
_entity_poly.entity_id
_entity_poly.type
_entity_poly.pdbx_seq_one_letter_code
_entity_poly.pdbx_strand_id
1 'polypeptide(L)'
;MTMGEPSQRKRQVPTFLQTLLKLDVSATTLFCKNVDKIISPVKYRKYYKVLEISCHALPWLSLTLASLWILWSEALFQSQINFLLGLIIDIIDISLLKAFTRRRRPAGNHSDMFFTVGPDQYSFPSGHVSRAVFVTCFFIRLQPTYFILHLLLILWTLAICFSRILLRRHYILDVLGGCILGLAEASFLSIIWISKPTALWIVSSLSDEAVSLEGLQDQTPINDDL
;
A
#
# COMPACT_ATOMS: atom_id res chain seq x y z
N MET A 1 19.89 36.78 -26.59
CA MET A 1 18.56 36.14 -26.69
C MET A 1 18.44 35.21 -25.48
N THR A 2 17.94 35.71 -24.36
CA THR A 2 17.83 34.96 -23.10
C THR A 2 16.48 34.25 -23.05
N MET A 3 16.50 32.93 -23.17
CA MET A 3 15.33 32.07 -22.95
C MET A 3 14.88 32.23 -21.49
N GLY A 4 13.71 32.85 -21.27
CA GLY A 4 13.09 32.92 -19.95
C GLY A 4 12.64 31.53 -19.49
N GLU A 5 13.04 31.13 -18.29
CA GLU A 5 12.51 29.93 -17.64
C GLU A 5 10.98 29.99 -17.57
N PRO A 6 10.26 28.89 -17.86
CA PRO A 6 8.82 28.86 -17.70
C PRO A 6 8.47 29.03 -16.22
N SER A 7 7.85 30.15 -15.86
CA SER A 7 7.38 30.41 -14.50
C SER A 7 6.36 29.33 -14.09
N GLN A 8 6.80 28.33 -13.32
CA GLN A 8 5.87 27.35 -12.76
C GLN A 8 4.87 28.09 -11.88
N ARG A 9 3.61 28.16 -12.32
CA ARG A 9 2.50 28.73 -11.53
C ARG A 9 2.44 28.00 -10.19
N LYS A 10 2.87 28.65 -9.12
CA LYS A 10 2.73 28.14 -7.74
C LYS A 10 1.24 27.93 -7.49
N ARG A 11 0.83 26.70 -7.19
CA ARG A 11 -0.56 26.35 -6.87
C ARG A 11 -1.03 27.22 -5.70
N GLN A 12 -2.12 27.96 -5.89
CA GLN A 12 -2.72 28.74 -4.81
C GLN A 12 -3.51 27.79 -3.91
N VAL A 13 -2.97 27.53 -2.72
CA VAL A 13 -3.62 26.67 -1.71
C VAL A 13 -4.51 27.54 -0.82
N PRO A 14 -5.77 27.17 -0.54
CA PRO A 14 -6.64 27.95 0.34
C PRO A 14 -6.02 28.19 1.71
N THR A 15 -6.25 29.37 2.30
CA THR A 15 -5.65 29.78 3.59
C THR A 15 -5.92 28.79 4.71
N PHE A 16 -7.16 28.28 4.80
CA PHE A 16 -7.53 27.26 5.78
C PHE A 16 -6.64 26.01 5.69
N LEU A 17 -6.41 25.49 4.48
CA LEU A 17 -5.59 24.30 4.27
C LEU A 17 -4.13 24.58 4.60
N GLN A 18 -3.62 25.78 4.33
CA GLN A 18 -2.27 26.17 4.75
C GLN A 18 -2.13 26.16 6.28
N THR A 19 -3.13 26.68 7.00
CA THR A 19 -3.14 26.67 8.47
C THR A 19 -3.16 25.24 9.00
N LEU A 20 -4.02 24.38 8.46
CA LEU A 20 -4.07 22.97 8.84
C LEU A 20 -2.73 22.25 8.62
N LEU A 21 -2.10 22.47 7.47
CA LEU A 21 -0.80 21.87 7.15
C LEU A 21 0.31 22.38 8.09
N LYS A 22 0.27 23.66 8.49
CA LYS A 22 1.21 24.20 9.48
C LYS A 22 1.00 23.57 10.85
N LEU A 23 -0.25 23.41 11.28
CA LEU A 23 -0.58 22.73 12.54
C LEU A 23 -0.09 21.28 12.54
N ASP A 24 -0.27 20.55 11.44
CA ASP A 24 0.23 19.18 11.30
C ASP A 24 1.76 19.08 11.38
N VAL A 25 2.47 20.02 10.73
CA VAL A 25 3.94 20.13 10.85
C VAL A 25 4.36 20.35 12.31
N SER A 26 3.71 21.29 13.01
CA SER A 26 4.00 21.58 14.42
C SER A 26 3.68 20.41 15.34
N ALA A 27 2.51 19.79 15.18
CA ALA A 27 2.06 18.64 15.96
C ALA A 27 2.97 17.42 15.75
N THR A 28 3.30 17.10 14.49
CA THR A 28 4.26 16.03 14.15
C THR A 28 5.62 16.31 14.79
N THR A 29 6.11 17.54 14.68
CA THR A 29 7.42 17.92 15.25
C THR A 29 7.45 17.75 16.77
N LEU A 30 6.41 18.22 17.46
CA LEU A 30 6.28 18.11 18.91
C LEU A 30 6.16 16.65 19.36
N PHE A 31 5.31 15.87 18.69
CA PHE A 31 5.13 14.45 18.97
C PHE A 31 6.46 13.72 18.94
N CYS A 32 7.20 13.83 17.84
CA CYS A 32 8.46 13.13 17.75
C CYS A 32 9.51 13.69 18.73
N LYS A 33 9.56 15.02 18.99
CA LYS A 33 10.47 15.57 20.02
C LYS A 33 10.20 14.97 21.40
N ASN A 34 8.94 14.70 21.74
CA ASN A 34 8.58 14.05 22.99
C ASN A 34 8.94 12.57 22.99
N VAL A 35 8.69 11.85 21.88
CA VAL A 35 9.07 10.44 21.76
C VAL A 35 10.59 10.27 21.77
N ASP A 36 11.35 11.18 21.15
CA ASP A 36 12.82 11.13 21.08
C ASP A 36 13.47 11.17 22.48
N LYS A 37 12.78 11.72 23.50
CA LYS A 37 13.21 11.71 24.90
C LYS A 37 13.10 10.33 25.56
N ILE A 38 12.21 9.47 25.06
CA ILE A 38 11.93 8.13 25.61
C ILE A 38 12.62 7.07 24.75
N ILE A 39 12.54 7.21 23.43
CA ILE A 39 13.02 6.25 22.44
C ILE A 39 13.92 6.99 21.46
N SER A 40 15.23 6.73 21.52
CA SER A 40 16.19 7.35 20.61
C SER A 40 15.95 6.88 19.16
N PRO A 41 15.56 7.75 18.23
CA PRO A 41 15.30 7.37 16.84
C PRO A 41 16.56 6.86 16.13
N VAL A 42 17.75 7.29 16.57
CA VAL A 42 19.03 6.83 16.02
C VAL A 42 19.30 5.38 16.41
N LYS A 43 19.08 5.03 17.68
CA LYS A 43 19.29 3.66 18.20
C LYS A 43 18.38 2.66 17.51
N TYR A 44 17.11 3.01 17.31
CA TYR A 44 16.12 2.09 16.75
C TYR A 44 15.95 2.19 15.23
N ARG A 45 16.76 3.03 14.57
CA ARG A 45 16.67 3.29 13.13
C ARG A 45 16.70 2.03 12.27
N LYS A 46 17.53 1.04 12.63
CA LYS A 46 17.61 -0.26 11.92
C LYS A 46 16.26 -0.96 11.89
N TYR A 47 15.55 -1.01 13.02
CA TYR A 47 14.24 -1.67 13.12
C TYR A 47 13.18 -0.94 12.29
N TYR A 48 13.17 0.40 12.31
CA TYR A 48 12.26 1.16 11.47
C TYR A 48 12.53 1.00 9.97
N LYS A 49 13.77 0.73 9.57
CA LYS A 49 14.11 0.37 8.19
C LYS A 49 13.66 -1.03 7.81
N VAL A 50 13.75 -2.00 8.71
CA VAL A 50 13.17 -3.33 8.47
C VAL A 50 11.67 -3.21 8.26
N LEU A 51 11.00 -2.39 9.07
CA LEU A 51 9.59 -2.07 8.89
C LEU A 51 9.31 -1.40 7.53
N GLU A 52 10.15 -0.44 7.11
CA GLU A 52 10.07 0.15 5.75
C GLU A 52 10.12 -0.91 4.65
N ILE A 53 11.11 -1.80 4.71
CA ILE A 53 11.31 -2.85 3.70
C ILE A 53 10.15 -3.84 3.70
N SER A 54 9.67 -4.27 4.88
CA SER A 54 8.56 -5.23 5.01
C SER A 54 7.24 -4.74 4.40
N CYS A 55 7.06 -3.43 4.26
CA CYS A 55 5.86 -2.84 3.67
C CYS A 55 6.13 -2.18 2.31
N HIS A 56 7.27 -2.46 1.70
CA HIS A 56 7.59 -1.95 0.37
C HIS A 56 6.77 -2.69 -0.70
N ALA A 57 6.36 -1.99 -1.77
CA ALA A 57 5.47 -2.55 -2.81
C ALA A 57 6.11 -3.77 -3.53
N LEU A 58 7.39 -3.66 -3.88
CA LEU A 58 8.12 -4.71 -4.61
C LEU A 58 8.06 -6.09 -3.93
N PRO A 59 8.45 -6.27 -2.65
CA PRO A 59 8.29 -7.56 -1.97
C PRO A 59 6.87 -8.13 -2.03
N TRP A 60 5.84 -7.31 -1.82
CA TRP A 60 4.45 -7.78 -1.82
C TRP A 60 3.98 -8.22 -3.20
N LEU A 61 4.31 -7.45 -4.26
CA LEU A 61 4.03 -7.86 -5.63
C LEU A 61 4.78 -9.13 -6.02
N SER A 62 6.09 -9.17 -5.78
CA SER A 62 6.92 -10.32 -6.13
C SER A 62 6.50 -11.58 -5.39
N LEU A 63 6.18 -11.48 -4.09
CA LEU A 63 5.72 -12.62 -3.30
C LEU A 63 4.34 -13.10 -3.76
N THR A 64 3.43 -12.19 -4.09
CA THR A 64 2.10 -12.56 -4.60
C THR A 64 2.22 -13.31 -5.93
N LEU A 65 3.02 -12.79 -6.86
CA LEU A 65 3.30 -13.45 -8.15
C LEU A 65 4.01 -14.79 -7.97
N ALA A 66 5.03 -14.86 -7.12
CA ALA A 66 5.72 -16.12 -6.83
C ALA A 66 4.78 -17.15 -6.19
N SER A 67 3.86 -16.71 -5.31
CA SER A 67 2.90 -17.60 -4.66
C SER A 67 1.88 -18.19 -5.63
N LEU A 68 1.52 -17.48 -6.71
CA LEU A 68 0.68 -18.04 -7.77
C LEU A 68 1.35 -19.25 -8.43
N TRP A 69 2.68 -19.24 -8.58
CA TRP A 69 3.41 -20.32 -9.23
C TRP A 69 3.82 -21.44 -8.27
N ILE A 70 4.31 -21.10 -7.07
CA ILE A 70 4.86 -22.05 -6.11
C ILE A 70 3.77 -22.73 -5.26
N LEU A 71 2.74 -21.95 -4.87
CA LEU A 71 1.66 -22.41 -3.99
C LEU A 71 0.36 -22.54 -4.79
N TRP A 72 0.45 -23.11 -5.98
CA TRP A 72 -0.72 -23.30 -6.83
C TRP A 72 -1.79 -24.10 -6.08
N SER A 73 -2.93 -23.46 -5.87
CA SER A 73 -4.11 -24.04 -5.25
C SER A 73 -5.33 -23.34 -5.80
N GLU A 74 -6.29 -24.13 -6.28
CA GLU A 74 -7.55 -23.59 -6.76
C GLU A 74 -8.31 -22.78 -5.71
N ALA A 75 -8.15 -23.15 -4.44
CA ALA A 75 -8.77 -22.47 -3.31
C ALA A 75 -8.14 -21.09 -3.05
N LEU A 76 -6.85 -20.91 -3.37
CA LEU A 76 -6.12 -19.67 -3.15
C LEU A 76 -6.09 -18.77 -4.39
N PHE A 77 -6.22 -19.34 -5.59
CA PHE A 77 -6.06 -18.63 -6.85
C PHE A 77 -6.94 -17.38 -6.95
N GLN A 78 -8.24 -17.50 -6.68
CA GLN A 78 -9.16 -16.35 -6.71
C GLN A 78 -8.72 -15.24 -5.75
N SER A 79 -8.33 -15.61 -4.53
CA SER A 79 -7.86 -14.68 -3.51
C SER A 79 -6.54 -14.01 -3.91
N GLN A 80 -5.58 -14.77 -4.48
CA GLN A 80 -4.29 -14.25 -4.92
C GLN A 80 -4.44 -13.25 -6.07
N ILE A 81 -5.33 -13.51 -7.03
CA ILE A 81 -5.62 -12.58 -8.14
C ILE A 81 -6.27 -11.28 -7.62
N ASN A 82 -7.27 -11.39 -6.73
CA ASN A 82 -7.88 -10.20 -6.13
C ASN A 82 -6.89 -9.42 -5.24
N PHE A 83 -6.01 -10.12 -4.52
CA PHE A 83 -4.96 -9.48 -3.73
C PHE A 83 -3.97 -8.72 -4.61
N LEU A 84 -3.52 -9.33 -5.71
CA LEU A 84 -2.65 -8.69 -6.71
C LEU A 84 -3.32 -7.45 -7.31
N LEU A 85 -4.60 -7.55 -7.69
CA LEU A 85 -5.37 -6.42 -8.19
C LEU A 85 -5.42 -5.28 -7.17
N GLY A 86 -5.69 -5.57 -5.90
CA GLY A 86 -5.69 -4.56 -4.85
C GLY A 86 -4.33 -3.89 -4.63
N LEU A 87 -3.23 -4.65 -4.71
CA LEU A 87 -1.87 -4.08 -4.67
C LEU A 87 -1.57 -3.16 -5.86
N ILE A 88 -2.08 -3.50 -7.05
CA ILE A 88 -1.95 -2.65 -8.25
C ILE A 88 -2.76 -1.36 -8.08
N ILE A 89 -4.00 -1.45 -7.58
CA ILE A 89 -4.84 -0.29 -7.26
C ILE A 89 -4.13 0.63 -6.26
N ASP A 90 -3.58 0.09 -5.17
CA ASP A 90 -2.80 0.86 -4.17
C ASP A 90 -1.66 1.66 -4.82
N ILE A 91 -0.87 1.03 -5.69
CA ILE A 91 0.25 1.69 -6.36
C ILE A 91 -0.25 2.82 -7.28
N ILE A 92 -1.34 2.60 -8.01
CA ILE A 92 -1.92 3.60 -8.92
C ILE A 92 -2.47 4.78 -8.12
N ASP A 93 -3.30 4.53 -7.11
CA ASP A 93 -3.95 5.57 -6.31
C ASP A 93 -2.92 6.41 -5.54
N ILE A 94 -1.92 5.77 -4.91
CA ILE A 94 -0.81 6.49 -4.28
C ILE A 94 -0.09 7.37 -5.29
N SER A 95 0.22 6.85 -6.48
CA SER A 95 0.97 7.59 -7.50
C SER A 95 0.20 8.81 -7.99
N LEU A 96 -1.10 8.66 -8.26
CA LEU A 96 -1.99 9.74 -8.68
C LEU A 96 -2.15 10.80 -7.59
N LEU A 97 -2.43 10.38 -6.35
CA LEU A 97 -2.61 11.29 -5.22
C LEU A 97 -1.32 12.04 -4.89
N LYS A 98 -0.16 11.39 -4.95
CA LYS A 98 1.15 12.06 -4.78
C LYS A 98 1.41 13.06 -5.89
N ALA A 99 1.14 12.71 -7.14
CA ALA A 99 1.30 13.60 -8.29
C ALA A 99 0.35 14.82 -8.23
N PHE A 100 -0.84 14.64 -7.66
CA PHE A 100 -1.84 15.70 -7.48
C PHE A 100 -1.52 16.61 -6.28
N THR A 101 -1.23 16.04 -5.11
CA THR A 101 -1.06 16.83 -3.87
C THR A 101 0.31 17.49 -3.79
N ARG A 102 1.36 16.82 -4.29
CA ARG A 102 2.75 17.29 -4.31
C ARG A 102 3.25 17.82 -2.97
N ARG A 103 2.76 17.26 -1.86
CA ARG A 103 3.14 17.67 -0.50
C ARG A 103 4.61 17.33 -0.26
N ARG A 104 5.39 18.30 0.23
CA ARG A 104 6.81 18.09 0.58
C ARG A 104 6.92 17.25 1.85
N ARG A 105 7.87 16.31 1.89
CA ARG A 105 8.19 15.50 3.09
C ARG A 105 8.78 16.35 4.22
N PRO A 106 8.74 15.87 5.49
CA PRO A 106 9.48 16.49 6.57
C PRO A 106 10.97 16.60 6.24
N ALA A 107 11.62 17.66 6.74
CA ALA A 107 13.07 17.81 6.62
C ALA A 107 13.74 16.68 7.41
N GLY A 108 14.19 15.65 6.70
CA GLY A 108 14.84 14.46 7.23
C GLY A 108 15.94 13.99 6.28
N ASN A 109 16.78 13.06 6.72
CA ASN A 109 17.90 12.58 5.92
C ASN A 109 17.38 11.86 4.66
N HIS A 110 17.33 12.53 3.51
CA HIS A 110 16.82 11.94 2.26
C HIS A 110 17.77 10.88 1.66
N SER A 111 19.04 10.88 2.10
CA SER A 111 20.12 10.05 1.57
C SER A 111 19.95 8.55 1.81
N ASP A 112 19.01 8.13 2.65
CA ASP A 112 18.87 6.74 3.06
C ASP A 112 17.44 6.19 2.92
N MET A 113 16.60 6.86 2.12
CA MET A 113 15.31 6.31 1.70
C MET A 113 15.57 5.15 0.74
N PHE A 114 14.96 4.00 1.01
CA PHE A 114 15.09 2.85 0.14
C PHE A 114 14.31 3.12 -1.16
N PHE A 115 14.99 2.98 -2.31
CA PHE A 115 14.36 2.91 -3.64
C PHE A 115 13.41 4.06 -4.01
N THR A 116 13.82 5.31 -3.77
CA THR A 116 13.02 6.48 -4.13
C THR A 116 13.12 6.80 -5.62
N VAL A 117 12.07 6.51 -6.37
CA VAL A 117 11.95 6.87 -7.80
C VAL A 117 10.69 7.70 -8.02
N GLY A 118 10.80 8.81 -8.75
CA GLY A 118 9.66 9.58 -9.25
C GLY A 118 8.71 10.17 -8.17
N PRO A 119 7.40 9.80 -8.14
CA PRO A 119 6.40 10.37 -7.23
C PRO A 119 6.74 10.20 -5.75
N ASP A 120 7.68 9.32 -5.43
CA ASP A 120 8.03 9.01 -4.05
C ASP A 120 8.74 10.17 -3.32
N GLN A 121 9.09 11.25 -4.02
CA GLN A 121 9.54 12.50 -3.39
C GLN A 121 8.42 13.20 -2.58
N TYR A 122 7.14 12.92 -2.88
CA TYR A 122 6.00 13.51 -2.19
C TYR A 122 5.57 12.70 -0.97
N SER A 123 5.03 13.39 0.04
CA SER A 123 4.73 12.84 1.36
C SER A 123 3.30 12.34 1.51
N PHE A 124 2.33 12.97 0.85
CA PHE A 124 0.91 12.65 1.02
C PHE A 124 0.36 11.84 -0.16
N PRO A 125 -0.40 10.76 0.09
CA PRO A 125 -0.53 10.05 1.36
C PRO A 125 0.70 9.15 1.63
N SER A 126 0.79 8.58 2.83
CA SER A 126 1.80 7.58 3.15
C SER A 126 1.47 6.23 2.47
N GLY A 127 2.20 5.91 1.40
CA GLY A 127 1.97 4.67 0.65
C GLY A 127 2.33 3.38 1.41
N HIS A 128 3.26 3.43 2.36
CA HIS A 128 3.51 2.27 3.24
C HIS A 128 2.33 2.04 4.18
N VAL A 129 1.69 3.12 4.66
CA VAL A 129 0.56 3.00 5.57
C VAL A 129 -0.69 2.53 4.81
N SER A 130 -0.94 3.07 3.61
CA SER A 130 -2.03 2.61 2.74
C SER A 130 -1.96 1.11 2.53
N ARG A 131 -0.81 0.62 2.04
CA ARG A 131 -0.58 -0.81 1.83
C ARG A 131 -0.70 -1.65 3.10
N ALA A 132 -0.11 -1.22 4.21
CA ALA A 132 -0.22 -1.98 5.47
C ALA A 132 -1.68 -2.15 5.90
N VAL A 133 -2.47 -1.07 5.79
CA VAL A 133 -3.89 -1.08 6.11
C VAL A 133 -4.68 -1.92 5.10
N PHE A 134 -4.44 -1.77 3.80
CA PHE A 134 -5.04 -2.59 2.76
C PHE A 134 -4.79 -4.09 3.01
N VAL A 135 -3.54 -4.49 3.20
CA VAL A 135 -3.15 -5.89 3.45
C VAL A 135 -3.84 -6.42 4.71
N THR A 136 -3.82 -5.64 5.80
CA THR A 136 -4.47 -6.04 7.05
C THR A 136 -5.97 -6.20 6.88
N CYS A 137 -6.64 -5.25 6.22
CA CYS A 137 -8.07 -5.34 5.96
C CYS A 137 -8.43 -6.47 5.00
N PHE A 138 -7.60 -6.75 3.99
CA PHE A 138 -7.79 -7.86 3.08
C PHE A 138 -7.83 -9.20 3.83
N PHE A 139 -6.82 -9.47 4.66
CA PHE A 139 -6.76 -10.74 5.39
C PHE A 139 -7.80 -10.87 6.51
N ILE A 140 -8.21 -9.76 7.11
CA ILE A 140 -9.24 -9.76 8.17
C ILE A 140 -10.65 -9.90 7.59
N ARG A 141 -10.96 -9.16 6.52
CA ARG A 141 -12.35 -9.02 6.02
C ARG A 141 -12.67 -9.88 4.82
N LEU A 142 -11.68 -10.18 3.99
CA LEU A 142 -11.89 -10.82 2.68
C LEU A 142 -11.36 -12.25 2.64
N GLN A 143 -10.68 -12.72 3.68
CA GLN A 143 -10.10 -14.06 3.74
C GLN A 143 -10.45 -14.78 5.05
N PRO A 144 -10.75 -16.10 5.00
CA PRO A 144 -10.94 -16.90 6.20
C PRO A 144 -9.57 -17.25 6.80
N THR A 145 -9.07 -16.39 7.70
CA THR A 145 -7.76 -16.59 8.36
C THR A 145 -7.87 -16.62 9.89
N TYR A 146 -6.83 -17.13 10.55
CA TYR A 146 -6.80 -17.28 12.01
C TYR A 146 -6.69 -15.94 12.75
N PHE A 147 -7.35 -15.84 13.89
CA PHE A 147 -7.33 -14.64 14.75
C PHE A 147 -5.92 -14.16 15.13
N ILE A 148 -4.98 -15.09 15.35
CA ILE A 148 -3.57 -14.75 15.67
C ILE A 148 -2.95 -13.95 14.53
N LEU A 149 -3.23 -14.29 13.26
CA LEU A 149 -2.74 -13.54 12.11
C LEU A 149 -3.32 -12.12 12.09
N HIS A 150 -4.61 -11.96 12.42
CA HIS A 150 -5.25 -10.63 12.49
C HIS A 150 -4.53 -9.74 13.49
N LEU A 151 -4.24 -10.27 14.69
CA LEU A 151 -3.52 -9.53 15.72
C LEU A 151 -2.12 -9.12 15.24
N LEU A 152 -1.38 -10.04 14.62
CA LEU A 152 -0.04 -9.76 14.10
C LEU A 152 -0.07 -8.68 13.01
N LEU A 153 -1.04 -8.72 12.09
CA LEU A 153 -1.20 -7.73 11.03
C LEU A 153 -1.59 -6.34 11.57
N ILE A 154 -2.46 -6.28 12.58
CA ILE A 154 -2.82 -5.02 13.25
C ILE A 154 -1.59 -4.43 13.94
N LEU A 155 -0.84 -5.23 14.71
CA LEU A 155 0.37 -4.76 15.39
C LEU A 155 1.44 -4.31 14.39
N TRP A 156 1.62 -5.06 13.30
CA TRP A 156 2.51 -4.69 12.21
C TRP A 156 2.10 -3.35 11.58
N THR A 157 0.82 -3.16 11.26
CA THR A 157 0.31 -1.90 10.68
C THR A 157 0.50 -0.72 11.61
N LEU A 158 0.21 -0.88 12.91
CA LEU A 158 0.48 0.15 13.91
C LEU A 158 1.98 0.49 13.97
N ALA A 159 2.85 -0.53 13.95
CA ALA A 159 4.29 -0.32 13.90
C ALA A 159 4.75 0.41 12.63
N ILE A 160 4.16 0.11 11.46
CA ILE A 160 4.39 0.86 10.21
C ILE A 160 4.01 2.33 10.40
N CYS A 161 2.80 2.63 10.89
CA CYS A 161 2.32 3.99 11.13
C CYS A 161 3.28 4.81 12.00
N PHE A 162 3.68 4.27 13.15
CA PHE A 162 4.63 4.94 14.03
C PHE A 162 6.01 5.09 13.37
N SER A 163 6.52 4.05 12.71
CA SER A 163 7.83 4.09 12.05
C SER A 163 7.94 5.22 11.02
N ARG A 164 6.87 5.51 10.26
CA ARG A 164 6.86 6.56 9.24
C ARG A 164 7.02 7.96 9.82
N ILE A 165 6.41 8.19 10.98
CA ILE A 165 6.47 9.46 11.71
C ILE A 165 7.84 9.59 12.40
N LEU A 166 8.29 8.54 13.11
CA LEU A 166 9.54 8.56 13.88
C LEU A 166 10.80 8.64 12.99
N LEU A 167 10.77 8.04 11.78
CA LEU A 167 11.82 8.23 10.77
C LEU A 167 11.76 9.60 10.07
N ARG A 168 10.81 10.47 10.42
CA ARG A 168 10.59 11.77 9.79
C ARG A 168 10.34 11.66 8.28
N ARG A 169 9.70 10.58 7.84
CA ARG A 169 9.35 10.37 6.41
C ARG A 169 8.02 10.99 6.04
N HIS A 170 7.10 11.04 7.00
CA HIS A 170 5.72 11.47 6.83
C HIS A 170 5.24 12.28 8.02
N TYR A 171 4.31 13.19 7.78
CA TYR A 171 3.56 13.87 8.84
C TYR A 171 2.38 13.01 9.33
N ILE A 172 1.78 13.40 10.45
CA ILE A 172 0.63 12.68 11.01
C ILE A 172 -0.53 12.64 10.00
N LEU A 173 -0.85 13.76 9.32
CA LEU A 173 -1.91 13.73 8.29
C LEU A 173 -1.57 12.83 7.09
N ASP A 174 -0.29 12.64 6.75
CA ASP A 174 0.09 11.71 5.67
C ASP A 174 -0.20 10.27 6.05
N VAL A 175 0.04 9.91 7.33
CA VAL A 175 -0.28 8.59 7.89
C VAL A 175 -1.79 8.39 7.95
N LEU A 176 -2.55 9.37 8.44
CA LEU A 176 -4.01 9.31 8.47
C LEU A 176 -4.61 9.18 7.07
N GLY A 177 -4.08 9.94 6.09
CA GLY A 177 -4.47 9.82 4.69
C GLY A 177 -4.17 8.44 4.11
N GLY A 178 -3.03 7.84 4.48
CA GLY A 178 -2.72 6.45 4.15
C GLY A 178 -3.72 5.47 4.75
N CYS A 179 -4.09 5.62 6.02
CA CYS A 179 -5.09 4.73 6.64
C CYS A 179 -6.45 4.80 5.95
N ILE A 180 -6.91 6.01 5.63
CA ILE A 180 -8.18 6.22 4.93
C ILE A 180 -8.12 5.58 3.54
N LEU A 181 -7.02 5.77 2.82
CA LEU A 181 -6.84 5.23 1.48
C LEU A 181 -6.86 3.68 1.50
N GLY A 182 -6.06 3.04 2.36
CA GLY A 182 -6.03 1.57 2.45
C GLY A 182 -7.38 0.95 2.85
N LEU A 183 -8.14 1.63 3.72
CA LEU A 183 -9.51 1.22 4.06
C LEU A 183 -10.46 1.35 2.86
N ALA A 184 -10.33 2.44 2.09
CA ALA A 184 -11.11 2.68 0.89
C ALA A 184 -10.79 1.64 -0.20
N GLU A 185 -9.51 1.34 -0.43
CA GLU A 185 -9.04 0.33 -1.38
C GLU A 185 -9.58 -1.07 -1.03
N ALA A 186 -9.48 -1.49 0.24
CA ALA A 186 -10.02 -2.79 0.66
C ALA A 186 -11.54 -2.85 0.51
N SER A 187 -12.25 -1.75 0.80
CA SER A 187 -13.70 -1.67 0.65
C SER A 187 -14.09 -1.67 -0.83
N PHE A 188 -13.38 -0.94 -1.68
CA PHE A 188 -13.58 -0.92 -3.12
C PHE A 188 -13.34 -2.30 -3.74
N LEU A 189 -12.25 -2.97 -3.37
CA LEU A 189 -11.94 -4.32 -3.83
C LEU A 189 -13.04 -5.32 -3.46
N SER A 190 -13.68 -5.16 -2.29
CA SER A 190 -14.82 -6.01 -1.91
C SER A 190 -16.04 -5.85 -2.82
N ILE A 191 -16.20 -4.69 -3.46
CA ILE A 191 -17.30 -4.40 -4.39
C ILE A 191 -16.98 -4.97 -5.78
N ILE A 192 -15.73 -4.84 -6.24
CA ILE A 192 -15.28 -5.29 -7.56
C ILE A 192 -14.70 -6.71 -7.54
N TRP A 193 -15.03 -7.50 -6.52
CA TRP A 193 -14.41 -8.80 -6.28
C TRP A 193 -14.56 -9.73 -7.49
N ILE A 194 -13.43 -10.19 -8.04
CA ILE A 194 -13.40 -11.01 -9.24
C ILE A 194 -13.72 -12.45 -8.88
N SER A 195 -14.69 -13.04 -9.60
CA SER A 195 -15.06 -14.46 -9.47
C SER A 195 -13.96 -15.38 -9.99
N LYS A 196 -13.87 -16.62 -9.49
CA LYS A 196 -12.89 -17.61 -9.97
C LYS A 196 -12.93 -17.80 -11.50
N PRO A 197 -14.11 -17.98 -12.15
CA PRO A 197 -14.18 -18.08 -13.62
C PRO A 197 -13.63 -16.85 -14.34
N THR A 198 -13.95 -15.65 -13.86
CA THR A 198 -13.43 -14.39 -14.44
C THR A 198 -11.92 -14.28 -14.26
N ALA A 199 -11.39 -14.65 -13.09
CA ALA A 199 -9.95 -14.64 -12.82
C ALA A 199 -9.19 -15.60 -13.76
N LEU A 200 -9.75 -16.80 -13.99
CA LEU A 200 -9.20 -17.78 -14.93
C LEU A 200 -9.20 -17.23 -16.35
N TRP A 201 -10.31 -16.65 -16.79
CA TRP A 201 -10.42 -16.03 -18.11
C TRP A 201 -9.42 -14.88 -18.31
N ILE A 202 -9.21 -14.02 -17.29
CA ILE A 202 -8.22 -12.95 -17.36
C ILE A 202 -6.81 -13.52 -17.54
N VAL A 203 -6.44 -14.50 -16.73
CA VAL A 203 -5.09 -15.09 -16.78
C VAL A 203 -4.86 -15.83 -18.10
N SER A 204 -5.82 -16.63 -18.55
CA SER A 204 -5.71 -17.36 -19.82
C SER A 204 -5.73 -16.44 -21.04
N SER A 205 -6.35 -15.26 -20.95
CA SER A 205 -6.30 -14.26 -22.02
C SER A 205 -4.97 -13.52 -22.08
N LEU A 206 -4.20 -13.53 -20.99
CA LEU A 206 -2.89 -12.89 -20.89
C LEU A 206 -1.72 -13.85 -21.15
N SER A 207 -1.92 -15.16 -20.99
CA SER A 207 -0.96 -16.17 -21.42
C SER A 207 -1.30 -16.64 -22.84
N ASP A 208 -0.40 -16.44 -23.81
CA ASP A 208 -0.52 -16.98 -25.18
C ASP A 208 -0.58 -18.52 -25.23
N GLU A 209 -0.44 -19.17 -24.08
CA GLU A 209 -0.65 -20.58 -23.86
C GLU A 209 -2.02 -20.78 -23.19
N ALA A 210 -2.96 -21.39 -23.93
CA ALA A 210 -4.16 -22.05 -23.39
C ALA A 210 -3.77 -23.30 -22.57
N VAL A 211 -2.80 -23.16 -21.66
CA VAL A 211 -2.18 -24.28 -20.95
C VAL A 211 -3.03 -24.65 -19.73
N SER A 212 -3.71 -25.78 -19.90
CA SER A 212 -4.18 -26.70 -18.86
C SER A 212 -5.14 -26.14 -17.82
N LEU A 213 -6.17 -25.41 -18.25
CA LEU A 213 -7.38 -25.20 -17.43
C LEU A 213 -8.50 -26.18 -17.77
N GLU A 214 -8.29 -27.14 -18.69
CA GLU A 214 -9.24 -28.22 -18.99
C GLU A 214 -9.57 -29.06 -17.74
N GLY A 215 -8.60 -29.23 -16.81
CA GLY A 215 -8.85 -29.88 -15.52
C GLY A 215 -9.78 -29.12 -14.56
N LEU A 216 -10.09 -27.84 -14.84
CA LEU A 216 -11.00 -27.00 -14.05
C LEU A 216 -12.43 -26.98 -14.63
N GLN A 217 -12.62 -27.36 -15.90
CA GLN A 217 -13.93 -27.41 -16.55
C GLN A 217 -14.66 -28.74 -16.31
N ASP A 218 -13.93 -29.81 -16.00
CA ASP A 218 -14.44 -31.19 -15.99
C ASP A 218 -15.09 -31.64 -14.67
N GLN A 219 -15.37 -30.72 -13.74
CA GLN A 219 -16.03 -31.03 -12.45
C GLN A 219 -17.50 -30.60 -12.39
N THR A 220 -18.20 -30.49 -13.52
CA THR A 220 -19.66 -30.66 -13.48
C THR A 220 -19.93 -32.14 -13.21
N PRO A 221 -20.55 -32.52 -12.07
CA PRO A 221 -20.99 -33.89 -11.91
C PRO A 221 -22.00 -34.16 -13.04
N ILE A 222 -21.60 -35.03 -13.97
CA ILE A 222 -22.56 -35.69 -14.85
C ILE A 222 -23.42 -36.49 -13.89
N ASN A 223 -24.61 -35.96 -13.63
CA ASN A 223 -25.64 -36.67 -12.91
C ASN A 223 -26.14 -37.75 -13.89
N ASP A 224 -25.46 -38.89 -13.90
CA ASP A 224 -26.07 -40.14 -14.33
C ASP A 224 -27.19 -40.42 -13.32
N ASP A 225 -28.43 -40.13 -13.70
CA ASP A 225 -29.66 -40.81 -13.25
C ASP A 225 -30.91 -40.04 -13.76
N LEU A 226 -31.40 -40.44 -14.94
CA LEU A 226 -32.80 -40.78 -15.31
C LEU A 226 -33.01 -40.80 -16.83
#